data_AF-A0A0K9CP87-F1
#
_entry.id   AF-A0A0K9CP87-F1
#
_cell.length_a   1.000
_cell.length_b   1.000
_cell.length_c   1.000
_cell.angle_alpha   90.00
_cell.angle_beta   90.00
_cell.angle_gamma   90.00
#
_symmetry.space_group_name_H-M   'P 1'
#
loop_
_entity.id
_entity.type
_entity.pdbx_description
1 polymer ?
#
loop_
_entity_poly.entity_id
_entity_poly.type
_entity_poly.pdbx_seq_one_letter_code
_entity_poly.pdbx_strand_id
1 'polypeptide(L)'
;MSRNTDIYYLDKKDGWEKVKDIREGSIGSIWKKVNKYYYFNNLGIFNSIDNTVYKISDKETLNYLLSKADDETDDIKSEGLTAINTDYIRDLIKNEKLIAVSGEKKMTITIKYKTDIVDKIFKYSIRIFLVVYFIFIIFKNFRKSRRISNENK
;
A
#
# COMPACT_ATOMS: atom_id res chain seq x y z
N MET A 1 -0.08 -11.92 -15.66
CA MET A 1 0.40 -11.51 -14.31
C MET A 1 -0.52 -12.15 -13.28
N SER A 2 0.01 -12.69 -12.19
CA SER A 2 -0.80 -13.25 -11.09
C SER A 2 -0.38 -12.58 -9.79
N ARG A 3 -1.35 -12.32 -8.91
CA ARG A 3 -1.08 -11.80 -7.56
C ARG A 3 -1.51 -12.85 -6.56
N ASN A 4 -0.60 -13.17 -5.63
CA ASN A 4 -0.90 -14.00 -4.49
C ASN A 4 -1.32 -13.10 -3.33
N THR A 5 -2.41 -13.49 -2.67
CA THR A 5 -2.86 -12.89 -1.42
C THR A 5 -2.89 -13.99 -0.37
N ASP A 6 -2.11 -13.80 0.69
CA ASP A 6 -2.05 -14.72 1.81
C ASP A 6 -3.04 -14.30 2.89
N ILE A 7 -3.86 -15.23 3.36
CA ILE A 7 -4.79 -15.03 4.47
C ILE A 7 -4.15 -15.63 5.72
N TYR A 8 -3.94 -14.77 6.71
CA TYR A 8 -3.44 -15.13 8.03
C TYR A 8 -4.56 -15.08 9.06
N TYR A 9 -4.57 -16.06 9.95
CA TYR A 9 -5.48 -16.15 11.08
C TYR A 9 -4.68 -15.99 12.36
N LEU A 10 -4.91 -14.90 13.08
CA LEU A 10 -4.20 -14.65 14.34
C LEU A 10 -4.80 -15.48 15.48
N ASP A 11 -6.08 -15.26 15.77
CA ASP A 11 -6.85 -16.03 16.74
C ASP A 11 -8.33 -15.65 16.65
N LYS A 12 -9.22 -16.36 17.37
CA LYS A 12 -10.58 -15.89 17.62
C LYS A 12 -10.50 -14.55 18.35
N LYS A 13 -11.47 -13.67 18.07
CA LYS A 13 -11.64 -12.39 18.80
C LYS A 13 -11.96 -12.60 20.29
N ASP A 14 -12.29 -13.82 20.67
CA ASP A 14 -12.57 -14.20 22.05
C ASP A 14 -11.38 -13.90 22.99
N GLY A 15 -11.67 -13.24 24.12
CA GLY A 15 -10.66 -12.80 25.09
C GLY A 15 -9.81 -11.58 24.68
N TRP A 16 -10.08 -10.95 23.53
CA TRP A 16 -9.51 -9.66 23.18
C TRP A 16 -10.38 -8.52 23.72
N GLU A 17 -9.76 -7.60 24.46
CA GLU A 17 -10.38 -6.40 25.00
C GLU A 17 -9.73 -5.17 24.36
N LYS A 18 -10.54 -4.27 23.80
CA LYS A 18 -10.03 -3.00 23.30
C LYS A 18 -9.82 -2.06 24.49
N VAL A 19 -8.60 -1.55 24.63
CA VAL A 19 -8.22 -0.67 25.75
C VAL A 19 -8.43 0.78 25.35
N LYS A 20 -7.88 1.20 24.20
CA LYS A 20 -7.93 2.59 23.76
C LYS A 20 -7.65 2.74 22.27
N ASP A 21 -8.27 3.73 21.63
CA ASP A 21 -7.91 4.18 20.29
C ASP A 21 -6.79 5.22 20.35
N ILE A 22 -5.88 5.22 19.38
CA ILE A 22 -4.83 6.23 19.25
C ILE A 22 -5.23 7.18 18.12
N ARG A 23 -5.37 8.47 18.45
CA ARG A 23 -5.85 9.55 17.58
C ARG A 23 -7.16 9.16 16.90
N GLU A 24 -8.15 8.84 17.72
CA GLU A 24 -9.48 8.35 17.27
C GLU A 24 -9.42 7.10 16.36
N GLY A 25 -8.32 6.35 16.45
CA GLY A 25 -8.08 5.14 15.67
C GLY A 25 -7.35 5.40 14.36
N SER A 26 -7.06 6.65 13.98
CA SER A 26 -6.35 6.98 12.73
C SER A 26 -4.95 6.36 12.65
N ILE A 27 -4.24 6.30 13.78
CA ILE A 27 -2.92 5.65 13.86
C ILE A 27 -3.07 4.16 14.16
N GLY A 28 -3.89 3.83 15.16
CA GLY A 28 -4.07 2.45 15.59
C GLY A 28 -4.88 2.35 16.87
N SER A 29 -4.86 1.17 17.48
CA SER A 29 -5.57 0.91 18.74
C SER A 29 -4.80 -0.05 19.64
N ILE A 30 -4.95 0.13 20.94
CA ILE A 30 -4.34 -0.71 21.97
C ILE A 30 -5.36 -1.75 22.40
N TRP A 31 -4.94 -3.01 22.36
CA TRP A 31 -5.74 -4.15 22.75
C TRP A 31 -5.03 -4.96 23.82
N LYS A 32 -5.80 -5.59 24.69
CA LYS A 32 -5.34 -6.50 25.71
C LYS A 32 -5.87 -7.89 25.43
N LYS A 33 -5.02 -8.88 25.64
CA LYS A 33 -5.43 -10.28 25.68
C LYS A 33 -4.69 -10.97 26.81
N VAL A 34 -5.46 -11.61 27.70
CA VAL A 34 -4.96 -12.19 28.95
C VAL A 34 -4.24 -11.11 29.78
N ASN A 35 -2.90 -11.12 29.80
CA ASN A 35 -2.06 -10.17 30.54
C ASN A 35 -0.99 -9.53 29.65
N LYS A 36 -1.23 -9.47 28.34
CA LYS A 36 -0.35 -8.87 27.34
C LYS A 36 -1.10 -7.79 26.58
N TYR A 37 -0.35 -6.79 26.15
CA TYR A 37 -0.86 -5.67 25.38
C TYR A 37 -0.31 -5.68 23.95
N TYR A 38 -1.14 -5.22 23.04
CA TYR A 38 -0.92 -5.28 21.61
C TYR A 38 -1.30 -3.96 20.97
N TYR A 39 -0.51 -3.53 20.01
CA TYR A 39 -0.81 -2.42 19.12
C TYR A 39 -1.36 -2.97 17.81
N PHE A 40 -2.57 -2.55 17.45
CA PHE A 40 -3.24 -2.87 16.20
C PHE A 40 -3.07 -1.69 15.26
N ASN A 41 -2.31 -1.91 14.20
CA ASN A 41 -1.93 -0.90 13.23
C ASN A 41 -3.09 -0.49 12.32
N ASN A 42 -3.35 0.81 12.17
CA ASN A 42 -4.31 1.35 11.20
C ASN A 42 -3.66 2.27 10.13
N LEU A 43 -2.32 2.39 10.13
CA LEU A 43 -1.58 3.29 9.23
C LEU A 43 -1.60 2.85 7.75
N GLY A 44 -2.24 1.72 7.42
CA GLY A 44 -2.35 1.22 6.05
C GLY A 44 -1.01 0.80 5.42
N ILE A 45 -1.07 0.35 4.16
CA ILE A 45 0.07 -0.27 3.44
C ILE A 45 1.13 0.76 3.02
N PHE A 46 0.77 2.03 2.89
CA PHE A 46 1.65 3.08 2.34
C PHE A 46 2.77 3.51 3.29
N ASN A 47 2.70 3.12 4.57
CA ASN A 47 3.60 3.60 5.62
C ASN A 47 4.76 2.63 5.94
N SER A 48 4.94 1.58 5.14
CA SER A 48 5.99 0.55 5.30
C SER A 48 5.96 -0.16 6.66
N ILE A 49 4.76 -0.29 7.23
CA ILE A 49 4.48 -1.04 8.46
C ILE A 49 3.59 -2.21 8.05
N ASP A 50 4.23 -3.35 7.79
CA ASP A 50 3.59 -4.46 7.08
C ASP A 50 2.71 -5.34 7.99
N ASN A 51 2.96 -5.35 9.30
CA ASN A 51 2.20 -6.19 10.21
C ASN A 51 0.98 -5.45 10.75
N THR A 52 -0.12 -6.18 10.87
CA THR A 52 -1.38 -5.66 11.43
C THR A 52 -1.32 -5.57 12.95
N VAL A 53 -0.61 -6.49 13.61
CA VAL A 53 -0.59 -6.62 15.06
C VAL A 53 0.84 -6.72 15.56
N TYR A 54 1.14 -5.93 16.58
CA TYR A 54 2.40 -5.94 17.31
C TYR A 54 2.14 -6.18 18.78
N LYS A 55 2.96 -7.01 19.43
CA LYS A 55 3.00 -7.15 20.89
C LYS A 55 3.83 -6.00 21.45
N ILE A 56 3.29 -5.27 22.43
CA ILE A 56 4.02 -4.24 23.16
C ILE A 56 4.94 -4.95 24.14
N SER A 57 6.25 -4.73 24.04
CA SER A 57 7.25 -5.52 24.77
C SER A 57 7.48 -5.05 26.20
N ASP A 58 7.22 -3.77 26.50
CA ASP A 58 7.39 -3.20 27.83
C ASP A 58 6.28 -2.23 28.26
N LYS A 59 6.24 -2.00 29.58
CA LYS A 59 5.22 -1.18 30.23
C LYS A 59 5.41 0.32 29.96
N GLU A 60 6.64 0.76 29.73
CA GLU A 60 6.96 2.17 29.45
C GLU A 60 6.32 2.61 28.13
N THR A 61 6.53 1.81 27.08
CA THR A 61 5.92 1.99 25.77
C THR A 61 4.39 1.97 25.86
N LEU A 62 3.83 0.99 26.59
CA LEU A 62 2.39 0.93 26.82
C LEU A 62 1.85 2.21 27.49
N ASN A 63 2.50 2.65 28.57
CA ASN A 63 2.08 3.82 29.33
C ASN A 63 2.16 5.10 28.47
N TYR A 64 3.20 5.24 27.66
CA TYR A 64 3.35 6.37 26.74
C TYR A 64 2.26 6.36 25.67
N LEU A 65 2.02 5.22 25.02
CA LEU A 65 0.98 5.10 24.00
C LEU A 65 -0.42 5.41 24.58
N LEU A 66 -0.70 5.00 25.82
CA LEU A 66 -1.97 5.30 26.50
C LEU A 66 -2.12 6.77 26.89
N SER A 67 -1.04 7.39 27.39
CA SER A 67 -1.06 8.78 27.84
C SER A 67 -1.15 9.77 26.69
N LYS A 68 -0.61 9.40 25.52
CA LYS A 68 -0.61 10.20 24.29
C LYS A 68 -1.67 9.77 23.27
N ALA A 69 -2.51 8.81 23.61
CA ALA A 69 -3.52 8.27 22.71
C ALA A 69 -4.50 9.33 22.18
N ASP A 70 -4.87 10.33 22.99
CA ASP A 70 -5.82 11.39 22.60
C ASP A 70 -5.10 12.69 22.20
N ASP A 71 -3.77 12.66 22.05
CA ASP A 71 -3.00 13.85 21.67
C ASP A 71 -3.14 14.10 20.16
N GLU A 72 -3.93 15.11 19.82
CA GLU A 72 -4.22 15.52 18.45
C GLU A 72 -3.21 16.53 17.89
N THR A 73 -2.13 16.84 18.61
CA THR A 73 -1.13 17.80 18.12
C THR A 73 -0.58 17.36 16.76
N ASP A 74 -0.65 18.27 15.79
CA ASP A 74 -0.33 17.98 14.40
C ASP A 74 1.13 17.55 14.19
N ASP A 75 1.32 16.73 13.17
CA ASP A 75 2.59 16.12 12.71
C ASP A 75 3.65 17.14 12.22
N ILE A 76 3.46 18.44 12.48
CA ILE A 76 4.36 19.51 12.06
C ILE A 76 5.59 19.50 12.96
N LYS A 77 6.52 18.57 12.65
CA LYS A 77 7.97 18.59 12.88
C LYS A 77 8.46 19.56 13.96
N SER A 78 7.92 19.47 15.17
CA SER A 78 8.50 20.15 16.30
C SER A 78 9.56 19.22 16.84
N GLU A 79 10.79 19.72 16.99
CA GLU A 79 11.87 19.01 17.66
C GLU A 79 11.41 18.68 19.09
N GLY A 80 10.85 17.47 19.26
CA GLY A 80 10.10 17.08 20.45
C GLY A 80 8.78 16.42 20.10
N LEU A 81 8.84 15.15 19.64
CA LEU A 81 7.69 14.29 19.38
C LEU A 81 6.75 14.27 20.60
N THR A 82 5.65 15.02 20.52
CA THR A 82 4.66 15.14 21.60
C THR A 82 3.45 14.26 21.35
N ALA A 83 3.01 14.12 20.08
CA ALA A 83 1.96 13.19 19.65
C ALA A 83 2.51 11.91 19.02
N ILE A 84 1.67 10.87 19.03
CA ILE A 84 1.97 9.58 18.39
C ILE A 84 1.73 9.72 16.88
N ASN A 85 2.80 9.52 16.10
CA ASN A 85 2.76 9.55 14.64
C ASN A 85 3.39 8.30 14.02
N THR A 86 3.29 8.20 12.69
CA THR A 86 3.83 7.08 11.91
C THR A 86 5.32 6.84 12.16
N ASP A 87 6.13 7.91 12.24
CA ASP A 87 7.58 7.81 12.41
C ASP A 87 7.93 7.26 13.79
N TYR A 88 7.25 7.72 14.84
CA TYR A 88 7.40 7.20 16.19
C TYR A 88 7.03 5.73 16.30
N ILE A 89 5.91 5.30 15.69
CA ILE A 89 5.54 3.88 15.64
C ILE A 89 6.62 3.06 14.93
N ARG A 90 7.20 3.59 13.85
CA ARG A 90 8.30 2.93 13.13
C ARG A 90 9.56 2.79 14.00
N ASP A 91 9.88 3.82 14.78
CA ASP A 91 11.01 3.77 15.73
C ASP A 91 10.76 2.75 16.84
N LEU A 92 9.54 2.64 17.36
CA LEU A 92 9.19 1.60 18.33
C LEU A 92 9.36 0.19 17.73
N ILE A 93 9.01 -0.02 16.46
CA ILE A 93 9.21 -1.31 15.79
C ILE A 93 10.71 -1.59 15.63
N LYS A 94 11.49 -0.60 15.15
CA LYS A 94 12.93 -0.71 14.94
C LYS A 94 13.69 -1.02 16.24
N ASN A 95 13.23 -0.47 17.36
CA ASN A 95 13.80 -0.70 18.69
C ASN A 95 13.19 -1.90 19.43
N GLU A 96 12.44 -2.77 18.74
CA GLU A 96 11.81 -3.98 19.30
C GLU A 96 10.85 -3.71 20.48
N LYS A 97 10.34 -2.49 20.57
CA LYS A 97 9.29 -2.07 21.51
C LYS A 97 7.91 -2.54 21.05
N LEU A 98 7.74 -2.62 19.73
CA LEU A 98 6.59 -3.24 19.06
C LEU A 98 7.07 -4.46 18.28
N ILE A 99 6.80 -5.66 18.81
CA ILE A 99 7.24 -6.92 18.21
C ILE A 99 6.13 -7.48 17.32
N ALA A 100 6.41 -7.59 16.03
CA ALA A 100 5.48 -8.14 15.04
C ALA A 100 4.93 -9.51 15.47
N VAL A 101 3.60 -9.65 15.43
CA VAL A 101 2.92 -10.93 15.61
C VAL A 101 2.36 -11.35 14.26
N SER A 102 2.71 -12.56 13.82
CA SER A 102 2.13 -13.16 12.64
C SER A 102 1.07 -14.18 13.06
N GLY A 103 -0.05 -14.20 12.33
CA GLY A 103 -1.01 -15.28 12.45
C GLY A 103 -0.53 -16.55 11.73
N GLU A 104 -1.29 -17.63 11.89
CA GLU A 104 -1.09 -18.83 11.11
C GLU A 104 -1.60 -18.59 9.68
N LYS A 105 -0.77 -18.91 8.68
CA LYS A 105 -1.20 -18.88 7.27
C LYS A 105 -2.26 -19.95 7.05
N LYS A 106 -3.49 -19.54 6.73
CA LYS A 106 -4.61 -20.47 6.47
C LYS A 106 -4.80 -20.75 5.00
N MET A 107 -4.53 -19.78 4.13
CA MET A 107 -4.79 -19.94 2.70
C MET A 107 -3.90 -19.01 1.87
N THR A 108 -3.53 -19.47 0.67
CA THR A 108 -2.97 -18.64 -0.40
C THR A 108 -4.01 -18.57 -1.51
N ILE A 109 -4.46 -17.37 -1.86
CA ILE A 109 -5.35 -17.17 -3.00
C ILE A 109 -4.52 -16.60 -4.15
N THR A 110 -4.46 -17.33 -5.26
CA THR A 110 -3.80 -16.87 -6.48
C THR A 110 -4.85 -16.32 -7.45
N ILE A 111 -4.87 -15.01 -7.62
CA ILE A 111 -5.70 -14.36 -8.63
C ILE A 111 -4.87 -14.28 -9.92
N LYS A 112 -5.33 -14.99 -10.96
CA LYS A 112 -4.81 -14.84 -12.32
C LYS A 112 -5.60 -13.76 -13.03
N TYR A 113 -4.94 -12.64 -13.34
CA TYR A 113 -5.56 -11.63 -14.18
C TYR A 113 -5.63 -12.16 -15.61
N LYS A 114 -6.83 -12.16 -16.18
CA LYS A 114 -7.05 -12.53 -17.58
C LYS A 114 -6.49 -11.41 -18.45
N THR A 115 -5.27 -11.61 -18.96
CA THR A 115 -4.57 -10.64 -19.85
C THR A 115 -5.18 -10.58 -21.25
N ASP A 116 -6.11 -11.49 -21.57
CA ASP A 116 -6.69 -11.64 -22.90
C ASP A 116 -7.27 -10.33 -23.47
N ILE A 117 -7.86 -9.48 -22.63
CA ILE A 117 -8.47 -8.22 -23.09
C ILE A 117 -7.39 -7.24 -23.53
N VAL A 118 -6.37 -7.02 -22.69
CA VAL A 118 -5.26 -6.10 -22.98
C VAL A 118 -4.45 -6.59 -24.17
N ASP A 119 -4.14 -7.89 -24.22
CA ASP A 119 -3.35 -8.50 -25.28
C ASP A 119 -4.08 -8.46 -26.64
N LYS A 120 -5.41 -8.63 -26.62
CA LYS A 120 -6.26 -8.50 -27.80
C LYS A 120 -6.32 -7.06 -28.29
N ILE A 121 -6.53 -6.08 -27.40
CA ILE A 121 -6.55 -4.64 -27.73
C ILE A 121 -5.19 -4.21 -28.31
N PHE A 122 -4.07 -4.62 -27.70
CA PHE A 122 -2.72 -4.28 -28.15
C PHE A 122 -2.41 -4.84 -29.55
N LYS A 123 -2.87 -6.07 -29.86
CA LYS A 123 -2.73 -6.64 -31.21
C LYS A 123 -3.49 -5.85 -32.27
N TYR A 124 -4.72 -5.43 -31.99
CA TYR A 124 -5.50 -4.62 -32.93
C TYR A 124 -4.95 -3.20 -33.09
N SER A 125 -4.44 -2.58 -32.02
CA SER A 125 -3.85 -1.23 -32.09
C SER A 125 -2.59 -1.20 -32.95
N ILE A 126 -1.71 -2.20 -32.84
CA ILE A 126 -0.54 -2.34 -33.73
C ILE A 126 -0.97 -2.48 -35.19
N ARG A 127 -1.99 -3.31 -35.47
CA ARG A 127 -2.48 -3.52 -36.84
C ARG A 127 -3.04 -2.24 -37.45
N ILE A 128 -3.82 -1.47 -36.69
CA ILE A 128 -4.33 -0.17 -37.12
C ILE A 128 -3.20 0.82 -37.38
N PHE A 129 -2.20 0.86 -36.49
CA PHE A 129 -1.04 1.74 -36.65
C PHE A 129 -0.26 1.43 -37.93
N LEU A 130 -0.05 0.15 -38.27
CA LEU A 130 0.59 -0.25 -39.53
C LEU A 130 -0.18 0.21 -40.77
N VAL A 131 -1.51 0.10 -40.76
CA VAL A 131 -2.35 0.56 -41.88
C VAL A 131 -2.25 2.07 -42.06
N VAL A 132 -2.36 2.84 -40.98
CA VAL A 132 -2.23 4.30 -41.00
C VAL A 132 -0.82 4.72 -41.46
N TYR A 133 0.22 4.04 -40.98
CA TYR A 133 1.59 4.28 -41.40
C TYR A 133 1.78 4.03 -42.91
N PHE A 134 1.18 2.95 -43.44
CA PHE A 134 1.24 2.65 -44.87
C PHE A 134 0.56 3.73 -45.72
N ILE A 135 -0.63 4.19 -45.30
CA ILE A 135 -1.34 5.31 -45.95
C ILE A 135 -0.48 6.58 -45.91
N PHE A 136 0.17 6.86 -44.79
CA PHE A 136 1.07 8.00 -44.65
C PHE A 136 2.25 7.94 -45.62
N ILE A 137 2.87 6.78 -45.82
CA ILE A 137 3.95 6.58 -46.80
C ILE A 137 3.45 6.82 -48.23
N ILE A 138 2.30 6.25 -48.60
CA ILE A 138 1.66 6.46 -49.91
C ILE A 138 1.41 7.96 -50.14
N PHE A 139 0.81 8.64 -49.16
CA PHE A 139 0.50 10.06 -49.25
C PHE A 139 1.76 10.93 -49.36
N LYS A 140 2.81 10.61 -48.60
CA LYS A 140 4.10 11.29 -48.67
C LYS A 140 4.74 11.15 -50.06
N ASN A 141 4.71 9.94 -50.63
CA ASN A 141 5.22 9.68 -51.98
C ASN A 141 4.40 10.42 -53.05
N PHE A 142 3.07 10.41 -52.93
CA PHE A 142 2.19 11.16 -53.83
C PHE A 142 2.45 12.68 -53.80
N ARG A 143 2.64 13.25 -52.61
CA ARG A 143 2.97 14.68 -52.47
C ARG A 143 4.35 15.01 -53.06
N LYS A 144 5.33 14.12 -52.93
CA LYS A 144 6.67 14.29 -53.52
C LYS A 144 6.63 14.29 -55.05
N SER A 145 5.87 13.37 -55.65
CA SER A 145 5.69 13.29 -57.11
C SER A 145 5.05 14.56 -57.69
N ARG A 146 4.02 15.12 -57.05
CA ARG A 146 3.43 16.42 -57.47
C ARG A 146 4.39 17.60 -57.37
N ARG A 147 5.31 17.60 -56.40
CA ARG A 147 6.29 18.69 -56.23
C ARG A 147 7.30 18.70 -57.38
N ILE A 148 7.80 17.53 -57.77
CA ILE A 148 8.72 17.36 -58.91
C ILE A 148 8.03 17.73 -60.24
N SER A 149 6.75 17.40 -60.41
CA SER A 149 5.98 17.77 -61.61
C SER A 149 5.75 19.28 -61.77
N ASN A 150 5.73 20.04 -60.68
CA ASN A 150 5.53 21.49 -60.71
C ASN A 150 6.85 22.28 -60.90
N GLU A 151 8.00 21.67 -60.60
CA GLU A 151 9.33 22.27 -60.80
C GLU A 151 9.85 22.07 -62.24
N ASN A 152 9.29 21.11 -62.99
CA ASN A 152 9.65 20.81 -64.38
C ASN A 152 8.74 21.49 -65.43
N LYS A 153 7.99 22.53 -65.04
CA LYS A 153 7.10 23.31 -65.91
C LYS A 153 7.48 24.79 -65.83
#